data_AF-A3VYH9-F1
#
_entry.id   AF-A3VYH9-F1
#
_cell.length_a   1.000
_cell.length_b   1.000
_cell.length_c   1.000
_cell.angle_alpha   90.00
_cell.angle_beta   90.00
_cell.angle_gamma   90.00
#
_symmetry.space_group_name_H-M   'P 1'
#
loop_
_entity.id
_entity.type
_entity.pdbx_description
1 polymer ?
#
loop_
_entity_poly.entity_id
_entity_poly.type
_entity_poly.pdbx_seq_one_letter_code
_entity_poly.pdbx_strand_id
1 'polypeptide(L)'
;MPEAALLWRKTVADLSTTFRRPFREQIAAFRLRLGDLVPTARWDDITRAQHDRAFMVAGAQKADLLADLAAAVDKAISQGTSLEEFRRDFRATVTRRGWHGWTGEGSTRGEAWRTRVIYRTNIATSYAAGRIAQLIEGNFAFWVYRHGGSTEPRVIHLGWDGLVLPPDHPFWITHGPPNGWGCSCYVIGARSEDGARRRGGDPDKRLPNDWQSRDPRTGAPKGIDKGWDYTPGASVADDIRTMAAKVVDWRYNLAVAYMTSLPDRTRDLLIEGYRGLPSLADHIRRYAARVEAANTVAARRTISETEPIQSLGLMTTAQARLYREGAQRDLDRYDVAIDADAIRHVFARHGNREREAARGQIAVTPADLGRLPEMFQNPDSFEWMDARSVQSRVLRLTKAIGARRYIAHFVLRPRRQRLVLLTYWVENIG
;
A
#
# COMPACT_ATOMS: atom_id res chain seq x y z
N MET A 1 -34.30 4.47 26.13
CA MET A 1 -32.95 3.89 26.07
C MET A 1 -32.49 3.29 24.70
N PRO A 2 -33.25 3.28 23.59
CA PRO A 2 -32.71 2.84 22.27
C PRO A 2 -31.81 3.85 21.55
N GLU A 3 -31.98 5.14 21.83
CA GLU A 3 -31.36 6.23 21.04
C GLU A 3 -29.86 6.39 21.28
N ALA A 4 -29.40 6.21 22.53
CA ALA A 4 -27.99 6.26 22.91
C ALA A 4 -27.16 5.11 22.30
N ALA A 5 -27.76 3.92 22.13
CA ALA A 5 -27.11 2.78 21.48
C ALA A 5 -26.99 2.97 19.95
N LEU A 6 -27.93 3.71 19.34
CA LEU A 6 -27.90 4.07 17.92
C LEU A 6 -26.85 5.15 17.63
N LEU A 7 -26.72 6.14 18.52
CA LEU A 7 -25.68 7.18 18.49
C LEU A 7 -24.29 6.56 18.68
N TRP A 8 -24.10 5.67 19.66
CA TRP A 8 -22.83 4.96 19.85
C TRP A 8 -22.41 4.14 18.62
N ARG A 9 -23.35 3.40 18.00
CA ARG A 9 -23.07 2.63 16.77
C ARG A 9 -22.73 3.52 15.57
N LYS A 10 -23.41 4.67 15.41
CA LYS A 10 -23.06 5.67 14.39
C LYS A 10 -21.68 6.26 14.65
N THR A 11 -21.37 6.68 15.88
CA THR A 11 -20.07 7.27 16.24
C THR A 11 -18.93 6.26 16.10
N VAL A 12 -19.11 4.98 16.44
CA VAL A 12 -18.09 3.94 16.25
C VAL A 12 -17.92 3.57 14.77
N ALA A 13 -19.01 3.56 13.99
CA ALA A 13 -18.93 3.38 12.54
C ALA A 13 -18.21 4.57 11.87
N ASP A 14 -18.51 5.80 12.30
CA ASP A 14 -17.93 7.06 11.78
C ASP A 14 -16.47 7.25 12.22
N LEU A 15 -16.12 6.79 13.42
CA LEU A 15 -14.74 6.66 13.87
C LEU A 15 -14.01 5.57 13.07
N SER A 16 -14.63 4.41 12.81
CA SER A 16 -14.01 3.34 12.01
C SER A 16 -13.78 3.73 10.55
N THR A 17 -14.64 4.57 9.95
CA THR A 17 -14.45 5.15 8.61
C THR A 17 -13.40 6.28 8.64
N THR A 18 -13.30 7.04 9.73
CA THR A 18 -12.24 8.05 9.94
C THR A 18 -10.86 7.40 10.14
N PHE A 19 -10.77 6.30 10.90
CA PHE A 19 -9.55 5.49 11.10
C PHE A 19 -9.14 4.66 9.87
N ARG A 20 -9.96 4.61 8.81
CA ARG A 20 -9.66 3.90 7.56
C ARG A 20 -9.18 4.79 6.41
N ARG A 21 -9.13 6.12 6.59
CA ARG A 21 -8.53 6.99 5.56
C ARG A 21 -7.02 6.84 5.64
N PRO A 22 -6.35 6.32 4.59
CA PRO A 22 -4.92 6.19 4.63
C PRO A 22 -4.30 7.60 4.66
N PHE A 23 -3.24 7.76 5.44
CA PHE A 23 -2.51 9.01 5.58
C PHE A 23 -1.90 9.39 4.22
N ARG A 24 -2.51 10.37 3.53
CA ARG A 24 -2.24 10.67 2.11
C ARG A 24 -0.78 11.05 1.88
N GLU A 25 -0.22 11.80 2.80
CA GLU A 25 1.15 12.29 2.79
C GLU A 25 2.14 11.14 2.98
N GLN A 26 1.82 10.12 3.79
CA GLN A 26 2.62 8.90 3.87
C GLN A 26 2.58 8.11 2.57
N ILE A 27 1.40 7.96 1.95
CA ILE A 27 1.31 7.27 0.64
C ILE A 27 2.11 8.05 -0.39
N ALA A 28 1.96 9.37 -0.45
CA ALA A 28 2.71 10.24 -1.36
C ALA A 28 4.23 10.11 -1.14
N ALA A 29 4.69 10.12 0.11
CA ALA A 29 6.10 9.95 0.47
C ALA A 29 6.66 8.58 0.04
N PHE A 30 5.92 7.50 0.31
CA PHE A 30 6.37 6.18 -0.13
C PHE A 30 6.38 6.07 -1.65
N ARG A 31 5.34 6.58 -2.30
CA ARG A 31 5.24 6.53 -3.75
C ARG A 31 6.29 7.39 -4.43
N LEU A 32 6.65 8.55 -3.91
CA LEU A 32 7.78 9.32 -4.47
C LEU A 32 9.03 8.44 -4.66
N ARG A 33 9.30 7.54 -3.70
CA ARG A 33 10.42 6.61 -3.73
C ARG A 33 10.35 5.53 -4.82
N LEU A 34 9.17 5.15 -5.31
CA LEU A 34 9.07 4.12 -6.37
C LEU A 34 9.37 4.68 -7.77
N GLY A 35 9.59 6.01 -7.88
CA GLY A 35 10.13 6.64 -9.08
C GLY A 35 11.57 6.24 -9.37
N ASP A 36 12.31 5.82 -8.34
CA ASP A 36 13.70 5.39 -8.42
C ASP A 36 13.91 4.10 -7.61
N LEU A 37 13.82 2.96 -8.30
CA LEU A 37 14.10 1.65 -7.72
C LEU A 37 15.59 1.37 -7.86
N VAL A 38 16.35 1.53 -6.77
CA VAL A 38 17.82 1.45 -6.78
C VAL A 38 18.28 0.08 -6.30
N PRO A 39 18.94 -0.73 -7.16
CA PRO A 39 19.63 -1.95 -6.76
C PRO A 39 20.77 -1.64 -5.80
N THR A 40 20.76 -2.24 -4.61
CA THR A 40 21.86 -2.10 -3.64
C THR A 40 22.32 -3.46 -3.13
N ALA A 41 23.61 -3.61 -2.86
CA ALA A 41 24.15 -4.75 -2.14
C ALA A 41 23.98 -4.55 -0.62
N ARG A 42 24.18 -3.33 -0.15
CA ARG A 42 24.11 -2.95 1.26
C ARG A 42 23.10 -1.85 1.51
N TRP A 43 22.73 -1.68 2.76
CA TRP A 43 21.79 -0.62 3.14
C TRP A 43 22.41 0.77 3.05
N ASP A 44 23.74 0.88 3.16
CA ASP A 44 24.52 2.11 3.13
C ASP A 44 25.10 2.45 1.74
N ASP A 45 24.69 1.75 0.69
CA ASP A 45 25.06 2.07 -0.71
C ASP A 45 24.38 3.36 -1.20
N ILE A 46 23.24 3.72 -0.60
CA ILE A 46 22.64 5.06 -0.71
C ILE A 46 22.47 5.64 0.69
N THR A 47 22.41 6.96 0.81
CA THR A 47 22.42 7.63 2.11
C THR A 47 21.49 8.83 2.17
N ARG A 48 20.98 9.13 3.36
CA ARG A 48 20.26 10.38 3.69
C ARG A 48 19.16 10.73 2.68
N ALA A 49 19.25 11.89 2.02
CA ALA A 49 18.29 12.38 1.05
C ALA A 49 18.05 11.43 -0.15
N GLN A 50 18.99 10.52 -0.45
CA GLN A 50 18.74 9.48 -1.45
C GLN A 50 17.62 8.53 -1.00
N HIS A 51 17.51 8.21 0.30
CA HIS A 51 16.41 7.40 0.83
C HIS A 51 15.05 8.08 0.75
N ASP A 52 15.00 9.41 0.66
CA ASP A 52 13.75 10.17 0.48
C ASP A 52 13.18 10.03 -0.94
N ARG A 53 14.06 9.75 -1.93
CA ARG A 53 13.70 9.68 -3.35
C ARG A 53 13.76 8.29 -3.95
N ALA A 54 14.42 7.33 -3.28
CA ALA A 54 14.63 5.99 -3.81
C ALA A 54 14.08 4.89 -2.90
N PHE A 55 13.59 3.83 -3.54
CA PHE A 55 13.28 2.57 -2.90
C PHE A 55 14.40 1.56 -3.16
N MET A 56 14.85 0.90 -2.09
CA MET A 56 15.87 -0.13 -2.14
C MET A 56 15.53 -1.23 -1.13
N VAL A 57 16.02 -2.44 -1.39
CA VAL A 57 16.11 -3.52 -0.40
C VAL A 57 17.51 -4.13 -0.51
N ALA A 58 18.30 -4.08 0.57
CA ALA A 58 19.72 -4.45 0.51
C ALA A 58 19.89 -5.90 0.04
N GLY A 59 20.71 -6.14 -0.98
CA GLY A 59 20.90 -7.44 -1.61
C GLY A 59 19.84 -7.82 -2.65
N ALA A 60 18.76 -7.04 -2.83
CA ALA A 60 17.77 -7.24 -3.88
C ALA A 60 18.17 -6.42 -5.12
N GLN A 61 19.00 -7.01 -5.97
CA GLN A 61 19.60 -6.30 -7.10
C GLN A 61 18.81 -6.42 -8.41
N LYS A 62 17.94 -7.42 -8.56
CA LYS A 62 17.13 -7.58 -9.76
C LYS A 62 15.95 -6.60 -9.74
N ALA A 63 15.72 -5.91 -10.87
CA ALA A 63 14.69 -4.87 -10.98
C ALA A 63 13.27 -5.40 -10.70
N ASP A 64 12.96 -6.61 -11.16
CA ASP A 64 11.66 -7.26 -11.00
C ASP A 64 11.42 -7.73 -9.56
N LEU A 65 12.44 -8.26 -8.89
CA LEU A 65 12.42 -8.52 -7.45
C LEU A 65 12.19 -7.24 -6.64
N LEU A 66 12.90 -6.16 -6.96
CA LEU A 66 12.80 -4.91 -6.23
C LEU A 66 11.41 -4.27 -6.42
N ALA A 67 10.85 -4.34 -7.62
CA ALA A 67 9.49 -3.90 -7.91
C ALA A 67 8.42 -4.74 -7.17
N ASP A 68 8.56 -6.06 -7.10
CA ASP A 68 7.63 -6.91 -6.33
C ASP A 68 7.64 -6.54 -4.82
N LEU A 69 8.84 -6.30 -4.26
CA LEU A 69 8.99 -5.88 -2.86
C LEU A 69 8.42 -4.48 -2.63
N ALA A 70 8.64 -3.55 -3.57
CA ALA A 70 8.07 -2.22 -3.56
C ALA A 70 6.53 -2.27 -3.57
N ALA A 71 5.93 -3.09 -4.44
CA ALA A 71 4.49 -3.30 -4.53
C ALA A 71 3.91 -3.89 -3.23
N ALA A 72 4.62 -4.83 -2.59
CA ALA A 72 4.21 -5.40 -1.31
C ALA A 72 4.16 -4.35 -0.19
N VAL A 73 5.14 -3.44 -0.14
CA VAL A 73 5.17 -2.34 0.83
C VAL A 73 4.15 -1.25 0.50
N ASP A 74 3.95 -0.89 -0.78
CA ASP A 74 2.91 0.08 -1.20
C ASP A 74 1.53 -0.40 -0.75
N LYS A 75 1.24 -1.70 -0.94
CA LYS A 75 0.00 -2.29 -0.46
C LYS A 75 -0.13 -2.20 1.06
N ALA A 76 0.94 -2.48 1.80
CA ALA A 76 0.91 -2.38 3.25
C ALA A 76 0.57 -0.98 3.75
N ILE A 77 1.13 0.05 3.11
CA ILE A 77 0.88 1.44 3.45
C ILE A 77 -0.53 1.88 3.00
N SER A 78 -0.89 1.61 1.75
CA SER A 78 -2.14 2.10 1.15
C SER A 78 -3.39 1.38 1.64
N GLN A 79 -3.27 0.10 1.99
CA GLN A 79 -4.40 -0.73 2.45
C GLN A 79 -4.37 -1.01 3.96
N GLY A 80 -3.26 -0.72 4.66
CA GLY A 80 -3.12 -0.98 6.09
C GLY A 80 -2.99 -2.47 6.43
N THR A 81 -2.30 -3.25 5.60
CA THR A 81 -2.10 -4.70 5.84
C THR A 81 -1.09 -4.98 6.94
N SER A 82 -1.14 -6.16 7.54
CA SER A 82 -0.25 -6.55 8.65
C SER A 82 1.16 -6.99 8.23
N LEU A 83 2.08 -7.09 9.20
CA LEU A 83 3.41 -7.69 8.99
C LEU A 83 3.32 -9.16 8.53
N GLU A 84 2.34 -9.93 9.02
CA GLU A 84 2.16 -11.32 8.59
C GLU A 84 1.70 -11.43 7.13
N GLU A 85 0.87 -10.50 6.68
CA GLU A 85 0.51 -10.40 5.26
C GLU A 85 1.73 -10.06 4.41
N PHE A 86 2.55 -9.09 4.84
CA PHE A 86 3.81 -8.78 4.17
C PHE A 86 4.77 -9.98 4.15
N ARG A 87 4.87 -10.77 5.23
CA ARG A 87 5.71 -11.97 5.27
C ARG A 87 5.27 -13.02 4.26
N ARG A 88 3.96 -13.21 4.08
CA ARG A 88 3.43 -14.11 3.04
C ARG A 88 3.81 -13.64 1.65
N ASP A 89 3.64 -12.35 1.38
CA ASP A 89 4.01 -11.74 0.10
C ASP A 89 5.51 -11.81 -0.19
N PHE A 90 6.33 -11.51 0.82
CA PHE A 90 7.79 -11.60 0.73
C PHE A 90 8.20 -13.02 0.35
N ARG A 91 7.73 -14.05 1.08
CA ARG A 91 8.07 -15.44 0.78
C ARG A 91 7.68 -15.85 -0.64
N ALA A 92 6.47 -15.51 -1.07
CA ALA A 92 6.04 -15.81 -2.44
C ALA A 92 6.88 -15.07 -3.48
N THR A 93 7.27 -13.83 -3.21
CA THR A 93 8.12 -13.02 -4.09
C THR A 93 9.51 -13.63 -4.22
N VAL A 94 10.17 -13.96 -3.10
CA VAL A 94 11.53 -14.52 -3.15
C VAL A 94 11.56 -15.89 -3.83
N THR A 95 10.55 -16.73 -3.60
CA THR A 95 10.38 -18.01 -4.30
C THR A 95 10.17 -17.79 -5.80
N ARG A 96 9.21 -16.93 -6.19
CA ARG A 96 8.89 -16.68 -7.61
C ARG A 96 10.07 -16.11 -8.39
N ARG A 97 10.84 -15.22 -7.77
CA ARG A 97 11.98 -14.54 -8.40
C ARG A 97 13.30 -15.33 -8.29
N GLY A 98 13.28 -16.49 -7.61
CA GLY A 98 14.46 -17.32 -7.36
C GLY A 98 15.56 -16.55 -6.62
N TRP A 99 15.19 -15.75 -5.62
CA TRP A 99 16.16 -14.99 -4.84
C TRP A 99 16.63 -15.79 -3.63
N HIS A 100 17.90 -16.18 -3.67
CA HIS A 100 18.59 -16.97 -2.65
C HIS A 100 19.86 -16.27 -2.16
N GLY A 101 20.44 -16.77 -1.08
CA GLY A 101 21.63 -16.24 -0.41
C GLY A 101 21.39 -14.95 0.38
N TRP A 102 20.13 -14.55 0.62
CA TRP A 102 19.83 -13.29 1.30
C TRP A 102 19.96 -13.42 2.82
N THR A 103 20.31 -12.33 3.49
CA THR A 103 20.61 -12.34 4.92
C THR A 103 19.41 -12.80 5.75
N GLY A 104 19.58 -13.93 6.44
CA GLY A 104 18.57 -14.54 7.30
C GLY A 104 17.78 -15.68 6.66
N GLU A 105 17.99 -15.98 5.37
CA GLU A 105 17.37 -17.12 4.68
C GLU A 105 17.67 -18.44 5.40
N GLY A 106 16.69 -19.36 5.42
CA GLY A 106 16.87 -20.71 5.97
C GLY A 106 16.77 -20.80 7.50
N SER A 107 16.52 -19.69 8.20
CA SER A 107 16.28 -19.69 9.64
C SER A 107 15.05 -18.89 10.03
N THR A 108 14.15 -19.46 10.82
CA THR A 108 12.90 -18.79 11.25
C THR A 108 13.16 -17.40 11.85
N ARG A 109 14.20 -17.27 12.68
CA ARG A 109 14.57 -15.99 13.31
C ARG A 109 15.14 -14.99 12.29
N GLY A 110 15.97 -15.45 11.35
CA GLY A 110 16.55 -14.61 10.30
C GLY A 110 15.48 -14.09 9.34
N GLU A 111 14.59 -14.94 8.86
CA GLU A 111 13.48 -14.53 7.98
C GLU A 111 12.53 -13.58 8.70
N ALA A 112 12.19 -13.87 9.96
CA ALA A 112 11.35 -13.01 10.78
C ALA A 112 11.97 -11.64 11.04
N TRP A 113 13.29 -11.57 11.24
CA TRP A 113 14.05 -10.32 11.37
C TRP A 113 14.06 -9.55 10.06
N ARG A 114 14.44 -10.20 8.95
CA ARG A 114 14.59 -9.58 7.63
C ARG A 114 13.30 -8.91 7.16
N THR A 115 12.20 -9.66 7.19
CA THR A 115 10.87 -9.18 6.81
C THR A 115 10.40 -8.04 7.72
N ARG A 116 10.63 -8.15 9.03
CA ARG A 116 10.29 -7.09 9.99
C ARG A 116 11.08 -5.81 9.73
N VAL A 117 12.37 -5.90 9.40
CA VAL A 117 13.22 -4.74 9.11
C VAL A 117 12.73 -4.04 7.85
N ILE A 118 12.50 -4.76 6.75
CA ILE A 118 12.03 -4.16 5.49
C ILE A 118 10.67 -3.47 5.71
N TYR A 119 9.73 -4.18 6.34
CA TYR A 119 8.38 -3.68 6.59
C TYR A 119 8.39 -2.43 7.49
N ARG A 120 8.95 -2.55 8.71
CA ARG A 120 8.89 -1.47 9.70
C ARG A 120 9.67 -0.24 9.24
N THR A 121 10.84 -0.43 8.64
CA THR A 121 11.68 0.68 8.20
C THR A 121 10.97 1.51 7.13
N ASN A 122 10.43 0.86 6.09
CA ASN A 122 9.74 1.58 5.02
C ASN A 122 8.45 2.25 5.50
N ILE A 123 7.68 1.62 6.39
CA ILE A 123 6.46 2.23 6.94
C ILE A 123 6.79 3.43 7.82
N ALA A 124 7.75 3.29 8.74
CA ALA A 124 8.09 4.35 9.69
C ALA A 124 8.73 5.56 9.00
N THR A 125 9.66 5.34 8.07
CA THR A 125 10.31 6.44 7.32
C THR A 125 9.32 7.16 6.41
N SER A 126 8.42 6.44 5.73
CA SER A 126 7.40 7.08 4.88
C SER A 126 6.36 7.83 5.71
N TYR A 127 5.99 7.30 6.90
CA TYR A 127 5.10 8.00 7.83
C TYR A 127 5.75 9.29 8.33
N ALA A 128 7.01 9.23 8.75
CA ALA A 128 7.77 10.39 9.19
C ALA A 128 7.89 11.44 8.09
N ALA A 129 8.22 11.03 6.86
CA ALA A 129 8.28 11.92 5.70
C ALA A 129 6.95 12.62 5.43
N GLY A 130 5.84 11.86 5.43
CA GLY A 130 4.51 12.45 5.32
C GLY A 130 4.17 13.39 6.49
N ARG A 131 4.62 13.06 7.70
CA ARG A 131 4.42 13.90 8.89
C ARG A 131 5.19 15.21 8.79
N ILE A 132 6.44 15.19 8.33
CA ILE A 132 7.24 16.40 8.11
C ILE A 132 6.56 17.31 7.07
N ALA A 133 6.06 16.75 5.97
CA ALA A 133 5.29 17.50 4.99
C ALA A 133 4.05 18.19 5.60
N GLN A 134 3.29 17.49 6.44
CA GLN A 134 2.16 18.08 7.18
C GLN A 134 2.58 19.16 8.18
N LEU A 135 3.70 18.99 8.86
CA LEU A 135 4.17 19.94 9.86
C LEU A 135 4.60 21.26 9.21
N ILE A 136 5.26 21.17 8.05
CA ILE A 136 5.63 22.33 7.23
C ILE A 136 4.36 23.01 6.69
N GLU A 137 3.42 22.25 6.11
CA GLU A 137 2.16 22.79 5.60
C GLU A 137 1.32 23.49 6.68
N GLY A 138 1.28 22.89 7.87
CA GLY A 138 0.51 23.40 8.99
C GLY A 138 1.04 24.70 9.59
N ASN A 139 2.26 25.12 9.19
CA ASN A 139 2.96 26.30 9.70
C ASN A 139 2.90 26.37 11.24
N PHE A 140 3.33 25.29 11.90
CA PHE A 140 3.34 25.23 13.36
C PHE A 140 4.51 26.04 13.93
N ALA A 141 4.25 26.83 14.97
CA ALA A 141 5.27 27.65 15.64
C ALA A 141 6.33 26.80 16.36
N PHE A 142 5.96 25.60 16.81
CA PHE A 142 6.85 24.68 17.52
C PHE A 142 6.67 23.25 17.04
N TRP A 143 7.76 22.50 17.03
CA TRP A 143 7.77 21.05 16.89
C TRP A 143 8.14 20.42 18.23
N VAL A 144 7.47 19.33 18.57
CA VAL A 144 7.67 18.58 19.81
C VAL A 144 8.17 17.18 19.47
N TYR A 145 9.35 16.83 19.97
CA TYR A 145 9.89 15.47 19.86
C TYR A 145 9.18 14.58 20.86
N ARG A 146 8.61 13.46 20.41
CA ARG A 146 7.97 12.48 21.28
C ARG A 146 8.59 11.10 21.14
N HIS A 147 8.78 10.44 22.27
CA HIS A 147 9.16 9.05 22.34
C HIS A 147 7.95 8.14 22.05
N GLY A 148 8.17 7.08 21.28
CA GLY A 148 7.16 6.05 21.03
C GLY A 148 7.09 5.00 22.14
N GLY A 149 6.20 4.02 22.00
CA GLY A 149 6.01 2.96 23.01
C GLY A 149 7.04 1.82 22.94
N SER A 150 8.33 2.11 22.77
CA SER A 150 9.37 1.06 22.71
C SER A 150 9.58 0.40 24.07
N THR A 151 9.52 -0.93 24.13
CA THR A 151 9.82 -1.70 25.37
C THR A 151 11.26 -1.53 25.83
N GLU A 152 12.19 -1.41 24.87
CA GLU A 152 13.61 -1.15 25.12
C GLU A 152 13.97 0.22 24.51
N PRO A 153 13.71 1.32 25.25
CA PRO A 153 13.93 2.66 24.73
C PRO A 153 15.42 3.01 24.73
N ARG A 154 15.86 3.79 23.73
CA ARG A 154 17.18 4.43 23.75
C ARG A 154 17.15 5.54 24.80
N VAL A 155 17.98 5.45 25.84
CA VAL A 155 17.98 6.39 26.98
C VAL A 155 18.13 7.84 26.54
N ILE A 156 18.99 8.12 25.55
CA ILE A 156 19.17 9.47 24.99
C ILE A 156 17.84 10.01 24.42
N HIS A 157 17.03 9.16 23.77
CA HIS A 157 15.74 9.56 23.20
C HIS A 157 14.69 9.84 24.27
N LEU A 158 14.77 9.21 25.45
CA LEU A 158 13.93 9.57 26.60
C LEU A 158 14.30 10.95 27.13
N GLY A 159 15.59 11.31 27.10
CA GLY A 159 16.04 12.67 27.39
C GLY A 159 15.40 13.71 26.46
N TRP A 160 15.24 13.36 25.18
CA TRP A 160 14.59 14.22 24.18
C TRP A 160 13.06 14.18 24.20
N ASP A 161 12.40 13.23 24.89
CA ASP A 161 10.93 13.19 24.95
C ASP A 161 10.37 14.47 25.55
N GLY A 162 9.42 15.09 24.84
CA GLY A 162 8.84 16.38 25.20
C GLY A 162 9.71 17.59 24.84
N LEU A 163 10.85 17.43 24.18
CA LEU A 163 11.65 18.58 23.71
C LEU A 163 10.83 19.44 22.74
N VAL A 164 10.72 20.74 23.03
CA VAL A 164 10.00 21.72 22.22
C VAL A 164 11.02 22.65 21.57
N LEU A 165 11.01 22.73 20.23
CA LEU A 165 11.91 23.59 19.46
C LEU A 165 11.16 24.24 18.31
N PRO A 166 11.58 25.45 17.86
CA PRO A 166 11.05 26.01 16.63
C PRO A 166 11.40 25.12 15.41
N PRO A 167 10.60 25.14 14.32
CA PRO A 167 10.81 24.27 13.15
C PRO A 167 12.17 24.42 12.46
N ASP A 168 12.78 25.61 12.53
CA ASP A 168 14.07 25.95 11.91
C ASP A 168 15.28 25.61 12.79
N HIS A 169 15.06 25.09 14.00
CA HIS A 169 16.15 24.73 14.90
C HIS A 169 17.05 23.63 14.28
N PRO A 170 18.40 23.78 14.31
CA PRO A 170 19.33 22.84 13.66
C PRO A 170 19.22 21.37 14.09
N PHE A 171 18.67 21.12 15.28
CA PHE A 171 18.34 19.78 15.76
C PHE A 171 17.54 18.98 14.72
N TRP A 172 16.53 19.60 14.10
CA TRP A 172 15.65 18.94 13.13
C TRP A 172 16.32 18.62 11.79
N ILE A 173 17.57 18.99 11.56
CA ILE A 173 18.29 18.59 10.34
C ILE A 173 18.71 17.11 10.44
N THR A 174 19.12 16.67 11.62
CA THR A 174 19.74 15.35 11.86
C THR A 174 19.00 14.49 12.87
N HIS A 175 18.16 15.09 13.72
CA HIS A 175 17.48 14.42 14.81
C HIS A 175 15.96 14.29 14.61
N GLY A 176 15.43 14.63 13.44
CA GLY A 176 14.03 14.32 13.12
C GLY A 176 13.86 12.79 13.00
N PRO A 177 12.99 12.16 13.81
CA PRO A 177 12.84 10.72 13.85
C PRO A 177 12.18 10.15 12.58
N PRO A 178 12.35 8.84 12.29
CA PRO A 178 13.13 7.86 13.05
C PRO A 178 14.65 8.11 13.03
N ASN A 179 15.29 7.99 14.20
CA ASN A 179 16.73 8.25 14.36
C ASN A 179 17.61 6.98 14.31
N GLY A 180 17.04 5.88 13.85
CA GLY A 180 17.72 4.59 13.87
C GLY A 180 16.82 3.40 13.60
N TRP A 181 17.44 2.23 13.48
CA TRP A 181 16.73 0.98 13.24
C TRP A 181 15.77 0.68 14.39
N GLY A 182 14.48 0.48 14.05
CA GLY A 182 13.44 0.21 15.04
C GLY A 182 13.07 1.38 15.95
N CYS A 183 13.52 2.61 15.65
CA CYS A 183 13.06 3.81 16.35
C CYS A 183 11.55 4.01 16.14
N SER A 184 10.84 4.33 17.22
CA SER A 184 9.38 4.59 17.24
C SER A 184 9.04 6.04 17.63
N CYS A 185 10.06 6.88 17.82
CA CYS A 185 9.88 8.29 18.11
C CYS A 185 9.22 9.03 16.93
N TYR A 186 8.57 10.15 17.21
CA TYR A 186 7.80 10.91 16.22
C TYR A 186 7.77 12.40 16.57
N VAL A 187 7.33 13.24 15.62
CA VAL A 187 7.23 14.69 15.79
C VAL A 187 5.78 15.15 15.67
N ILE A 188 5.40 16.08 16.54
CA ILE A 188 4.10 16.74 16.49
C ILE A 188 4.23 18.26 16.52
N GLY A 189 3.33 18.96 15.83
CA GLY A 189 3.35 20.41 15.72
C GLY A 189 2.48 21.08 16.78
N ALA A 190 2.89 22.25 17.26
CA ALA A 190 2.14 23.11 18.18
C ALA A 190 2.16 24.57 17.72
N ARG A 191 1.04 25.27 17.95
CA ARG A 191 0.87 26.68 17.58
C ARG A 191 1.25 27.66 18.68
N SER A 192 1.45 27.16 19.90
CA SER A 192 1.88 27.92 21.07
C SER A 192 2.59 26.99 22.06
N GLU A 193 3.28 27.56 23.04
CA GLU A 193 3.91 26.80 24.14
C GLU A 193 2.88 26.01 24.94
N ASP A 194 1.73 26.60 25.29
CA ASP A 194 0.62 25.87 25.93
C ASP A 194 0.11 24.73 25.07
N GLY A 195 0.06 24.95 23.75
CA GLY A 195 -0.28 23.91 22.77
C GLY A 195 0.77 22.79 22.71
N ALA A 196 2.04 23.11 22.99
CA ALA A 196 3.10 22.11 23.12
C ALA A 196 2.96 21.33 24.43
N ARG A 197 2.70 22.01 25.56
CA ARG A 197 2.42 21.38 26.87
C ARG A 197 1.26 20.39 26.81
N ARG A 198 0.14 20.78 26.21
CA ARG A 198 -1.02 19.87 25.99
C ARG A 198 -0.69 18.64 25.15
N ARG A 199 0.37 18.71 24.34
CA ARG A 199 0.86 17.60 23.52
C ARG A 199 2.03 16.85 24.16
N GLY A 200 2.27 17.08 25.45
CA GLY A 200 3.33 16.48 26.25
C GLY A 200 4.73 16.99 25.92
N GLY A 201 4.82 18.23 25.43
CA GLY A 201 6.06 18.98 25.35
C GLY A 201 6.34 19.74 26.64
N ASP A 202 7.61 20.09 26.84
CA ASP A 202 8.08 20.99 27.89
C ASP A 202 8.90 22.13 27.25
N PRO A 203 8.30 23.32 27.08
CA PRO A 203 8.99 24.53 26.60
C PRO A 203 10.24 24.93 27.40
N ASP A 204 10.38 24.47 28.65
CA ASP A 204 11.54 24.78 29.50
C ASP A 204 12.67 23.76 29.36
N LYS A 205 12.39 22.61 28.74
CA LYS A 205 13.41 21.60 28.45
C LYS A 205 14.45 22.17 27.46
N ARG A 206 15.72 21.98 27.79
CA ARG A 206 16.86 22.39 26.95
C ARG A 206 17.61 21.17 26.44
N LEU A 207 18.21 21.31 25.26
CA LEU A 207 19.13 20.30 24.74
C LEU A 207 20.40 20.23 25.61
N PRO A 208 20.96 19.03 25.84
CA PRO A 208 22.28 18.89 26.47
C PRO A 208 23.34 19.63 25.66
N ASN A 209 24.31 20.29 26.30
CA ASN A 209 25.36 21.07 25.59
C ASN A 209 26.14 20.27 24.53
N ASP A 210 26.25 18.96 24.72
CA ASP A 210 27.01 18.06 23.86
C ASP A 210 26.14 17.35 22.80
N TRP A 211 24.88 17.79 22.57
CA TRP A 211 23.94 17.14 21.65
C TRP A 211 24.44 17.02 20.21
N GLN A 212 25.33 17.91 19.77
CA GLN A 212 25.95 17.88 18.44
C GLN A 212 27.20 16.99 18.36
N SER A 213 27.69 16.50 19.49
CA SER A 213 28.89 15.64 19.52
C SER A 213 28.65 14.38 18.71
N ARG A 214 29.69 13.88 18.04
CA ARG A 214 29.63 12.64 17.26
C ARG A 214 30.07 11.44 18.08
N ASP A 215 29.41 10.31 17.87
CA ASP A 215 29.86 9.00 18.37
C ASP A 215 31.06 8.54 17.52
N PRO A 216 32.25 8.31 18.12
CA PRO A 216 33.45 7.90 17.38
C PRO A 216 33.30 6.60 16.58
N ARG A 217 32.41 5.70 17.01
CA ARG A 217 32.19 4.40 16.37
C ARG A 217 31.32 4.51 15.11
N THR A 218 30.32 5.39 15.13
CA THR A 218 29.36 5.52 14.01
C THR A 218 29.65 6.72 13.12
N GLY A 219 30.37 7.71 13.64
CA GLY A 219 30.53 9.03 13.03
C GLY A 219 29.25 9.88 13.05
N ALA A 220 28.11 9.36 13.52
CA ALA A 220 26.83 10.08 13.60
C ALA A 220 26.72 10.89 14.90
N PRO A 221 25.83 11.89 14.98
CA PRO A 221 25.55 12.57 16.25
C PRO A 221 25.14 11.59 17.36
N LYS A 222 25.47 11.91 18.61
CA LYS A 222 25.14 11.06 19.76
C LYS A 222 23.64 10.76 19.80
N GLY A 223 23.28 9.49 19.95
CA GLY A 223 21.89 9.03 19.95
C GLY A 223 21.29 8.80 18.56
N ILE A 224 22.04 9.03 17.48
CA ILE A 224 21.62 8.74 16.10
C ILE A 224 22.40 7.53 15.58
N ASP A 225 21.72 6.56 14.99
CA ASP A 225 22.39 5.40 14.38
C ASP A 225 23.14 5.84 13.10
N LYS A 226 24.21 5.11 12.71
CA LYS A 226 24.96 5.38 11.47
C LYS A 226 24.01 5.48 10.28
N GLY A 227 24.11 6.56 9.49
CA GLY A 227 23.30 6.77 8.28
C GLY A 227 21.87 7.27 8.51
N TRP A 228 21.46 7.47 9.78
CA TRP A 228 20.16 8.03 10.16
C TRP A 228 20.25 9.50 10.57
N ASP A 229 21.39 10.16 10.30
CA ASP A 229 21.65 11.56 10.58
C ASP A 229 21.06 12.48 9.50
N TYR A 230 19.76 12.31 9.26
CA TYR A 230 18.89 13.14 8.44
C TYR A 230 17.44 12.98 8.90
N THR A 231 16.61 13.97 8.62
CA THR A 231 15.16 13.89 8.87
C THR A 231 14.43 13.33 7.65
N PRO A 232 13.78 12.16 7.74
CA PRO A 232 13.09 11.56 6.60
C PRO A 232 12.03 12.50 6.00
N GLY A 233 12.06 12.63 4.68
CA GLY A 233 11.16 13.47 3.89
C GLY A 233 11.50 14.96 3.87
N ALA A 234 12.45 15.44 4.68
CA ALA A 234 12.77 16.86 4.73
C ALA A 234 13.26 17.39 3.37
N SER A 235 14.00 16.58 2.60
CA SER A 235 14.52 16.98 1.29
C SER A 235 13.49 17.01 0.15
N VAL A 236 12.28 16.50 0.41
CA VAL A 236 11.21 16.29 -0.58
C VAL A 236 9.83 16.69 -0.07
N ALA A 237 9.76 17.46 1.01
CA ALA A 237 8.49 17.80 1.65
C ALA A 237 7.51 18.49 0.69
N ASP A 238 8.00 19.35 -0.19
CA ASP A 238 7.21 20.07 -1.19
C ASP A 238 6.63 19.13 -2.26
N ASP A 239 7.43 18.16 -2.72
CA ASP A 239 6.98 17.12 -3.66
C ASP A 239 5.88 16.27 -3.02
N ILE A 240 6.08 15.87 -1.76
CA ILE A 240 5.08 15.11 -0.98
C ILE A 240 3.78 15.90 -0.87
N ARG A 241 3.82 17.19 -0.52
CA ARG A 241 2.62 18.04 -0.44
C ARG A 241 1.91 18.16 -1.78
N THR A 242 2.67 18.39 -2.85
CA THR A 242 2.13 18.51 -4.21
C THR A 242 1.45 17.22 -4.65
N MET A 243 2.08 16.07 -4.40
CA MET A 243 1.51 14.76 -4.70
C MET A 243 0.29 14.48 -3.83
N ALA A 244 0.37 14.77 -2.53
CA ALA A 244 -0.72 14.56 -1.58
C ALA A 244 -1.93 15.44 -1.91
N ALA A 245 -1.76 16.68 -2.36
CA ALA A 245 -2.85 17.59 -2.73
C ALA A 245 -3.69 17.09 -3.91
N LYS A 246 -3.09 16.37 -4.87
CA LYS A 246 -3.76 15.79 -6.06
C LYS A 246 -4.72 14.62 -5.74
N VAL A 247 -4.93 14.31 -4.47
CA VAL A 247 -5.64 13.11 -3.97
C VAL A 247 -7.05 13.41 -3.46
N VAL A 248 -7.63 14.57 -3.83
CA VAL A 248 -9.01 14.91 -3.43
C VAL A 248 -10.01 14.17 -4.30
N ASP A 249 -10.04 12.84 -4.19
CA ASP A 249 -11.23 11.98 -4.03
C ASP A 249 -10.85 10.49 -4.27
N TRP A 250 -11.40 9.59 -3.45
CA TRP A 250 -11.26 8.11 -3.52
C TRP A 250 -9.82 7.52 -3.45
N ARG A 251 -9.63 6.49 -2.61
CA ARG A 251 -8.37 5.71 -2.46
C ARG A 251 -7.71 5.30 -3.79
N TYR A 252 -8.52 5.17 -4.83
CA TYR A 252 -8.16 4.78 -6.19
C TYR A 252 -7.34 5.85 -6.96
N ASN A 253 -7.67 7.14 -6.86
CA ASN A 253 -7.10 8.16 -7.76
C ASN A 253 -5.61 8.43 -7.48
N LEU A 254 -5.16 8.32 -6.22
CA LEU A 254 -3.73 8.48 -5.90
C LEU A 254 -2.88 7.34 -6.47
N ALA A 255 -3.41 6.12 -6.55
CA ALA A 255 -2.67 4.99 -7.12
C ALA A 255 -2.52 5.15 -8.63
N VAL A 256 -3.61 5.48 -9.32
CA VAL A 256 -3.58 5.69 -10.77
C VAL A 256 -2.72 6.90 -11.15
N ALA A 257 -2.97 8.07 -10.55
CA ALA A 257 -2.24 9.30 -10.89
C ALA A 257 -0.72 9.13 -10.70
N TYR A 258 -0.31 8.52 -9.59
CA TYR A 258 1.10 8.24 -9.34
C TYR A 258 1.69 7.24 -10.32
N MET A 259 1.03 6.09 -10.52
CA MET A 259 1.54 5.07 -11.44
C MET A 259 1.69 5.62 -12.86
N THR A 260 0.84 6.58 -13.26
CA THR A 260 0.94 7.24 -14.56
C THR A 260 2.07 8.27 -14.69
N SER A 261 2.69 8.70 -13.59
CA SER A 261 3.90 9.55 -13.64
C SER A 261 5.20 8.74 -13.70
N LEU A 262 5.14 7.42 -13.55
CA LEU A 262 6.31 6.56 -13.60
C LEU A 262 6.70 6.22 -15.05
N PRO A 263 8.00 5.96 -15.31
CA PRO A 263 8.41 5.31 -16.56
C PRO A 263 7.64 4.01 -16.80
N ASP A 264 7.22 3.76 -18.04
CA ASP A 264 6.39 2.61 -18.43
C ASP A 264 6.91 1.27 -17.88
N ARG A 265 8.23 1.04 -17.98
CA ARG A 265 8.85 -0.18 -17.46
C ARG A 265 8.69 -0.35 -15.96
N THR A 266 8.91 0.71 -15.18
CA THR A 266 8.78 0.68 -13.72
C THR A 266 7.32 0.50 -13.31
N ARG A 267 6.41 1.22 -13.99
CA ARG A 267 4.97 1.07 -13.81
C ARG A 267 4.53 -0.37 -14.04
N ASP A 268 4.94 -0.97 -15.16
CA ASP A 268 4.55 -2.34 -15.52
C ASP A 268 5.08 -3.35 -14.50
N LEU A 269 6.34 -3.25 -14.08
CA LEU A 269 6.90 -4.14 -13.05
C LEU A 269 6.16 -4.04 -11.71
N LEU A 270 5.77 -2.84 -11.29
CA LEU A 270 4.99 -2.65 -10.06
C LEU A 270 3.57 -3.23 -10.18
N ILE A 271 2.91 -3.09 -11.34
CA ILE A 271 1.60 -3.68 -11.63
C ILE A 271 1.67 -5.21 -11.55
N GLU A 272 2.65 -5.80 -12.23
CA GLU A 272 2.87 -7.24 -12.27
C GLU A 272 3.18 -7.78 -10.86
N GLY A 273 4.07 -7.09 -10.14
CA GLY A 273 4.41 -7.42 -8.76
C GLY A 273 3.19 -7.37 -7.85
N TYR A 274 2.36 -6.34 -7.96
CA TYR A 274 1.12 -6.18 -7.20
C TYR A 274 0.12 -7.31 -7.45
N ARG A 275 -0.14 -7.65 -8.71
CA ARG A 275 -1.04 -8.76 -9.08
C ARG A 275 -0.51 -10.11 -8.63
N GLY A 276 0.80 -10.26 -8.57
CA GLY A 276 1.47 -11.45 -8.08
C GLY A 276 1.42 -11.64 -6.56
N LEU A 277 0.91 -10.69 -5.77
CA LEU A 277 0.93 -10.81 -4.31
C LEU A 277 -0.16 -11.78 -3.80
N PRO A 278 0.19 -12.85 -3.04
CA PRO A 278 -0.81 -13.76 -2.45
C PRO A 278 -1.83 -13.05 -1.57
N SER A 279 -1.43 -12.01 -0.83
CA SER A 279 -2.39 -11.30 0.01
C SER A 279 -3.31 -10.35 -0.78
N LEU A 280 -3.02 -10.02 -2.04
CA LEU A 280 -4.03 -9.42 -2.92
C LEU A 280 -5.10 -10.45 -3.28
N ALA A 281 -4.70 -11.64 -3.72
CA ALA A 281 -5.63 -12.74 -3.97
C ALA A 281 -6.50 -13.06 -2.73
N ASP A 282 -5.89 -13.08 -1.54
CA ASP A 282 -6.61 -13.27 -0.28
C ASP A 282 -7.52 -12.08 0.08
N HIS A 283 -7.11 -10.84 -0.22
CA HIS A 283 -7.99 -9.67 -0.10
C HIS A 283 -9.24 -9.87 -0.94
N ILE A 284 -9.10 -10.16 -2.23
CA ILE A 284 -10.22 -10.34 -3.16
C ILE A 284 -11.13 -11.49 -2.70
N ARG A 285 -10.56 -12.61 -2.26
CA ARG A 285 -11.31 -13.73 -1.65
C ARG A 285 -12.15 -13.27 -0.46
N ARG A 286 -11.54 -12.54 0.50
CA ARG A 286 -12.25 -12.07 1.70
C ARG A 286 -13.31 -11.02 1.37
N TYR A 287 -13.05 -10.16 0.39
CA TYR A 287 -14.04 -9.22 -0.11
C TYR A 287 -15.24 -9.95 -0.71
N ALA A 288 -15.00 -10.94 -1.58
CA ALA A 288 -16.06 -11.77 -2.13
C ALA A 288 -16.89 -12.48 -1.05
N ALA A 289 -16.24 -13.05 -0.03
CA ALA A 289 -16.92 -13.69 1.09
C ALA A 289 -17.81 -12.72 1.89
N ARG A 290 -17.35 -11.47 2.11
CA ARG A 290 -18.18 -10.43 2.75
C ARG A 290 -19.39 -10.07 1.90
N VAL A 291 -19.21 -9.95 0.59
CA VAL A 291 -20.28 -9.64 -0.36
C VAL A 291 -21.31 -10.77 -0.39
N GLU A 292 -20.86 -12.03 -0.41
CA GLU A 292 -21.72 -13.22 -0.36
C GLU A 292 -22.55 -13.25 0.93
N ALA A 293 -21.91 -12.99 2.08
CA ALA A 293 -22.57 -12.97 3.38
C ALA A 293 -23.55 -11.79 3.57
N ALA A 294 -23.45 -10.74 2.77
CA ALA A 294 -24.31 -9.55 2.86
C ALA A 294 -25.72 -9.81 2.28
N ASN A 295 -26.54 -10.53 3.04
CA ASN A 295 -27.90 -10.92 2.65
C ASN A 295 -28.98 -9.86 2.94
N THR A 296 -28.69 -8.81 3.72
CA THR A 296 -29.63 -7.71 3.99
C THR A 296 -29.32 -6.45 3.16
N VAL A 297 -30.34 -5.61 2.94
CA VAL A 297 -30.16 -4.30 2.27
C VAL A 297 -29.15 -3.42 3.01
N ALA A 298 -29.22 -3.39 4.34
CA ALA A 298 -28.30 -2.62 5.17
C ALA A 298 -26.85 -3.11 5.03
N ALA A 299 -26.62 -4.43 5.12
CA ALA A 299 -25.28 -4.99 4.95
C ALA A 299 -24.69 -4.72 3.56
N ARG A 300 -25.51 -4.85 2.51
CA ARG A 300 -25.11 -4.53 1.12
C ARG A 300 -24.74 -3.06 0.97
N ARG A 301 -25.56 -2.16 1.51
CA ARG A 301 -25.29 -0.73 1.50
C ARG A 301 -23.98 -0.39 2.20
N THR A 302 -23.72 -0.97 3.37
CA THR A 302 -22.45 -0.77 4.09
C THR A 302 -21.24 -1.18 3.24
N ILE A 303 -21.29 -2.31 2.53
CA ILE A 303 -20.19 -2.73 1.65
C ILE A 303 -20.04 -1.76 0.48
N SER A 304 -21.13 -1.40 -0.19
CA SER A 304 -21.11 -0.45 -1.31
C SER A 304 -20.68 0.95 -0.93
N GLU A 305 -20.75 1.34 0.35
CA GLU A 305 -20.26 2.64 0.84
C GLU A 305 -18.80 2.57 1.32
N THR A 306 -18.39 1.46 1.94
CA THR A 306 -17.05 1.33 2.56
C THR A 306 -15.99 0.76 1.64
N GLU A 307 -16.39 -0.10 0.70
CA GLU A 307 -15.51 -0.86 -0.19
C GLU A 307 -16.14 -0.98 -1.60
N PRO A 308 -16.38 0.14 -2.29
CA PRO A 308 -17.32 0.17 -3.42
C PRO A 308 -16.72 -0.46 -4.67
N ILE A 309 -15.40 -0.38 -4.80
CA ILE A 309 -14.62 -0.96 -5.88
C ILE A 309 -13.25 -1.38 -5.37
N GLN A 310 -12.79 -2.57 -5.78
CA GLN A 310 -11.46 -3.10 -5.52
C GLN A 310 -10.67 -3.15 -6.82
N SER A 311 -9.53 -2.46 -6.84
CA SER A 311 -8.61 -2.47 -7.98
C SER A 311 -7.76 -3.75 -7.95
N LEU A 312 -7.54 -4.33 -9.12
CA LEU A 312 -6.56 -5.37 -9.42
C LEU A 312 -5.28 -4.76 -10.04
N GLY A 313 -5.15 -3.44 -10.06
CA GLY A 313 -4.07 -2.68 -10.67
C GLY A 313 -4.35 -2.25 -12.11
N LEU A 314 -3.60 -1.23 -12.56
CA LEU A 314 -3.65 -0.69 -13.92
C LEU A 314 -3.26 -1.73 -14.96
N MET A 315 -3.74 -1.58 -16.19
CA MET A 315 -3.22 -2.33 -17.32
C MET A 315 -1.74 -2.02 -17.55
N THR A 316 -0.95 -3.04 -17.81
CA THR A 316 0.43 -2.83 -18.26
C THR A 316 0.45 -2.28 -19.68
N THR A 317 1.55 -1.68 -20.09
CA THR A 317 1.75 -1.18 -21.45
C THR A 317 1.56 -2.30 -22.49
N ALA A 318 2.05 -3.51 -22.19
CA ALA A 318 1.88 -4.68 -23.04
C ALA A 318 0.40 -5.09 -23.17
N GLN A 319 -0.34 -5.12 -22.06
CA GLN A 319 -1.78 -5.44 -22.06
C GLN A 319 -2.60 -4.38 -22.80
N ALA A 320 -2.28 -3.09 -22.60
CA ALA A 320 -2.95 -2.00 -23.31
C ALA A 320 -2.78 -2.14 -24.83
N ARG A 321 -1.56 -2.44 -25.28
CA ARG A 321 -1.28 -2.72 -26.71
C ARG A 321 -2.03 -3.95 -27.21
N LEU A 322 -2.00 -5.04 -26.45
CA LEU A 322 -2.62 -6.32 -26.82
C LEU A 322 -4.15 -6.18 -26.99
N TYR A 323 -4.79 -5.39 -26.14
CA TYR A 323 -6.25 -5.30 -26.12
C TYR A 323 -6.83 -4.10 -26.89
N ARG A 324 -6.01 -3.17 -27.41
CA ARG A 324 -6.48 -1.92 -28.03
C ARG A 324 -7.43 -2.11 -29.21
N GLU A 325 -7.16 -3.07 -30.09
CA GLU A 325 -7.93 -3.30 -31.32
C GLU A 325 -9.31 -3.87 -30.96
N GLY A 326 -9.30 -4.89 -30.11
CA GLY A 326 -10.49 -5.45 -29.48
C GLY A 326 -11.19 -4.51 -28.50
N ALA A 327 -10.59 -3.39 -28.11
CA ALA A 327 -11.28 -2.33 -27.37
C ALA A 327 -11.76 -1.18 -28.26
N GLN A 328 -11.27 -1.07 -29.51
CA GLN A 328 -11.46 0.08 -30.40
C GLN A 328 -11.01 1.39 -29.75
N ARG A 329 -9.98 1.33 -28.89
CA ARG A 329 -9.38 2.49 -28.24
C ARG A 329 -8.08 2.15 -27.54
N ASP A 330 -7.31 3.19 -27.24
CA ASP A 330 -6.22 3.08 -26.30
C ASP A 330 -6.74 2.77 -24.89
N LEU A 331 -6.08 1.81 -24.26
CA LEU A 331 -6.34 1.35 -22.91
C LEU A 331 -5.21 1.70 -21.94
N ASP A 332 -4.25 2.56 -22.36
CA ASP A 332 -3.27 3.12 -21.45
C ASP A 332 -3.97 3.70 -20.22
N ARG A 333 -3.43 3.40 -19.03
CA ARG A 333 -3.91 3.86 -17.72
C ARG A 333 -5.30 3.35 -17.30
N TYR A 334 -5.87 2.37 -18.01
CA TYR A 334 -7.12 1.77 -17.56
C TYR A 334 -6.86 0.92 -16.32
N ASP A 335 -7.69 1.08 -15.28
CA ASP A 335 -7.66 0.15 -14.15
C ASP A 335 -8.51 -1.07 -14.43
N VAL A 336 -8.09 -2.19 -13.85
CA VAL A 336 -8.86 -3.43 -13.83
C VAL A 336 -9.45 -3.56 -12.44
N ALA A 337 -10.76 -3.70 -12.34
CA ALA A 337 -11.42 -3.62 -11.05
C ALA A 337 -12.59 -4.60 -10.92
N ILE A 338 -12.98 -4.82 -9.67
CA ILE A 338 -14.18 -5.56 -9.30
C ILE A 338 -15.01 -4.75 -8.30
N ASP A 339 -16.32 -4.87 -8.37
CA ASP A 339 -17.24 -4.23 -7.42
C ASP A 339 -18.19 -5.27 -6.79
N ALA A 340 -18.88 -4.84 -5.74
CA ALA A 340 -19.79 -5.70 -5.00
C ALA A 340 -20.98 -6.17 -5.87
N ASP A 341 -21.39 -5.39 -6.87
CA ASP A 341 -22.55 -5.69 -7.71
C ASP A 341 -22.23 -6.83 -8.67
N ALA A 342 -21.04 -6.79 -9.29
CA ALA A 342 -20.51 -7.86 -10.12
C ALA A 342 -20.36 -9.17 -9.32
N ILE A 343 -19.82 -9.10 -8.11
CA ILE A 343 -19.68 -10.30 -7.26
C ILE A 343 -21.05 -10.87 -6.88
N ARG A 344 -22.02 -10.03 -6.51
CA ARG A 344 -23.41 -10.49 -6.24
C ARG A 344 -24.03 -11.14 -7.47
N HIS A 345 -23.81 -10.57 -8.65
CA HIS A 345 -24.27 -11.16 -9.90
C HIS A 345 -23.67 -12.55 -10.11
N VAL A 346 -22.35 -12.70 -9.91
CA VAL A 346 -21.64 -13.98 -10.01
C VAL A 346 -22.25 -15.02 -9.08
N PHE A 347 -22.43 -14.74 -7.78
CA PHE A 347 -23.02 -15.72 -6.87
C PHE A 347 -24.49 -16.04 -7.20
N ALA A 348 -25.26 -15.04 -7.63
CA ALA A 348 -26.66 -15.26 -8.03
C ALA A 348 -26.80 -16.15 -9.27
N ARG A 349 -25.84 -16.10 -10.20
CA ARG A 349 -25.90 -16.82 -11.48
C ARG A 349 -25.10 -18.13 -11.48
N HIS A 350 -23.98 -18.15 -10.78
CA HIS A 350 -22.96 -19.19 -10.82
C HIS A 350 -22.59 -19.74 -9.43
N GLY A 351 -23.30 -19.38 -8.36
CA GLY A 351 -23.02 -19.87 -7.00
C GLY A 351 -23.81 -21.12 -6.59
N ASN A 352 -24.77 -21.59 -7.39
CA ASN A 352 -25.62 -22.73 -7.04
C ASN A 352 -25.09 -24.04 -7.65
N ARG A 353 -24.75 -25.02 -6.81
CA ARG A 353 -24.12 -26.29 -7.23
C ARG A 353 -24.98 -27.10 -8.21
N GLU A 354 -26.28 -27.23 -7.96
CA GLU A 354 -27.17 -28.04 -8.81
C GLU A 354 -27.35 -27.42 -10.19
N ARG A 355 -27.56 -26.10 -10.25
CA ARG A 355 -27.72 -25.35 -11.51
C ARG A 355 -26.46 -25.37 -12.35
N GLU A 356 -25.29 -25.24 -11.72
CA GLU A 356 -24.02 -25.25 -12.44
C GLU A 356 -23.66 -26.67 -12.89
N ALA A 357 -23.89 -27.70 -12.06
CA ALA A 357 -23.67 -29.09 -12.46
C ALA A 357 -24.49 -29.48 -13.70
N ALA A 358 -25.75 -29.02 -13.80
CA ALA A 358 -26.59 -29.22 -14.98
C ALA A 358 -26.04 -28.57 -16.27
N ARG A 359 -25.08 -27.64 -16.15
CA ARG A 359 -24.39 -26.97 -17.27
C ARG A 359 -22.97 -27.50 -17.50
N GLY A 360 -22.54 -28.51 -16.76
CA GLY A 360 -21.13 -28.96 -16.75
C GLY A 360 -20.17 -28.00 -16.06
N GLN A 361 -20.71 -27.09 -15.23
CA GLN A 361 -19.97 -26.03 -14.54
C GLN A 361 -19.83 -26.34 -13.05
N ILE A 362 -18.96 -25.60 -12.37
CA ILE A 362 -18.73 -25.68 -10.93
C ILE A 362 -19.27 -24.40 -10.27
N ALA A 363 -19.99 -24.55 -9.16
CA ALA A 363 -20.40 -23.42 -8.35
C ALA A 363 -19.20 -22.59 -7.89
N VAL A 364 -19.20 -21.31 -8.25
CA VAL A 364 -18.19 -20.33 -7.89
C VAL A 364 -18.17 -20.12 -6.38
N THR A 365 -16.98 -20.15 -5.81
CA THR A 365 -16.72 -19.82 -4.41
C THR A 365 -15.94 -18.51 -4.27
N PRO A 366 -15.89 -17.89 -3.08
CA PRO A 366 -14.98 -16.77 -2.84
C PRO A 366 -13.51 -17.08 -3.16
N ALA A 367 -13.07 -18.33 -2.99
CA ALA A 367 -11.70 -18.74 -3.30
C ALA A 367 -11.41 -18.67 -4.81
N ASP A 368 -12.41 -18.95 -5.66
CA ASP A 368 -12.27 -18.85 -7.11
C ASP A 368 -12.11 -17.38 -7.53
N LEU A 369 -12.89 -16.45 -6.97
CA LEU A 369 -12.73 -15.01 -7.26
C LEU A 369 -11.35 -14.47 -6.83
N GLY A 370 -10.70 -15.09 -5.85
CA GLY A 370 -9.31 -14.81 -5.50
C GLY A 370 -8.30 -15.08 -6.62
N ARG A 371 -8.68 -15.80 -7.70
CA ARG A 371 -7.84 -16.07 -8.88
C ARG A 371 -7.84 -14.94 -9.91
N LEU A 372 -8.75 -13.97 -9.80
CA LEU A 372 -8.87 -12.87 -10.77
C LEU A 372 -7.57 -12.09 -11.03
N PRO A 373 -6.72 -11.78 -10.03
CA PRO A 373 -5.43 -11.12 -10.31
C PRO A 373 -4.56 -11.93 -11.28
N GLU A 374 -4.43 -13.24 -11.06
CA GLU A 374 -3.63 -14.15 -11.91
C GLU A 374 -4.27 -14.33 -13.28
N MET A 375 -5.60 -14.42 -13.35
CA MET A 375 -6.32 -14.54 -14.63
C MET A 375 -6.16 -13.32 -15.51
N PHE A 376 -6.16 -12.12 -14.93
CA PHE A 376 -5.93 -10.90 -15.71
C PHE A 376 -4.46 -10.75 -16.09
N GLN A 377 -3.55 -11.12 -15.18
CA GLN A 377 -2.11 -11.00 -15.42
C GLN A 377 -1.64 -11.92 -16.55
N ASN A 378 -2.05 -13.20 -16.51
CA ASN A 378 -1.58 -14.24 -17.44
C ASN A 378 -2.77 -15.10 -17.94
N PRO A 379 -3.69 -14.55 -18.76
CA PRO A 379 -4.73 -15.37 -19.36
C PRO A 379 -4.13 -16.34 -20.40
N ASP A 380 -4.73 -17.52 -20.57
CA ASP A 380 -4.33 -18.44 -21.64
C ASP A 380 -4.92 -17.99 -22.99
N SER A 381 -6.11 -17.38 -22.96
CA SER A 381 -6.72 -16.76 -24.12
C SER A 381 -7.62 -15.59 -23.73
N PHE A 382 -7.85 -14.71 -24.70
CA PHE A 382 -8.78 -13.59 -24.57
C PHE A 382 -9.61 -13.41 -25.84
N GLU A 383 -10.79 -12.82 -25.67
CA GLU A 383 -11.73 -12.54 -26.75
C GLU A 383 -12.50 -11.26 -26.44
N TRP A 384 -12.82 -10.47 -27.46
CA TRP A 384 -13.66 -9.29 -27.32
C TRP A 384 -15.02 -9.50 -27.97
N MET A 385 -16.07 -9.12 -27.26
CA MET A 385 -17.45 -9.27 -27.72
C MET A 385 -18.23 -7.98 -27.51
N ASP A 386 -19.26 -7.77 -28.34
CA ASP A 386 -20.23 -6.70 -28.12
C ASP A 386 -21.34 -7.19 -27.20
N ALA A 387 -21.49 -6.53 -26.04
CA ALA A 387 -22.54 -6.86 -25.09
C ALA A 387 -23.67 -5.83 -25.16
N ARG A 388 -24.70 -6.15 -25.96
CA ARG A 388 -25.89 -5.30 -26.14
C ARG A 388 -26.57 -4.96 -24.81
N SER A 389 -26.58 -5.88 -23.85
CA SER A 389 -27.20 -5.71 -22.53
C SER A 389 -26.57 -4.61 -21.67
N VAL A 390 -25.29 -4.29 -21.89
CA VAL A 390 -24.56 -3.24 -21.17
C VAL A 390 -24.07 -2.13 -22.10
N GLN A 391 -24.51 -2.16 -23.37
CA GLN A 391 -24.15 -1.22 -24.43
C GLN A 391 -22.65 -0.89 -24.46
N SER A 392 -21.81 -1.91 -24.31
CA SER A 392 -20.36 -1.76 -24.25
C SER A 392 -19.64 -3.01 -24.73
N ARG A 393 -18.32 -2.89 -24.93
CA ARG A 393 -17.44 -4.01 -25.26
C ARG A 393 -17.06 -4.79 -24.01
N VAL A 394 -16.95 -6.10 -24.13
CA VAL A 394 -16.60 -7.02 -23.05
C VAL A 394 -15.37 -7.82 -23.43
N LEU A 395 -14.35 -7.78 -22.57
CA LEU A 395 -13.16 -8.60 -22.64
C LEU A 395 -13.43 -9.90 -21.87
N ARG A 396 -13.46 -11.02 -22.58
CA ARG A 396 -13.49 -12.37 -22.02
C ARG A 396 -12.06 -12.86 -21.86
N LEU A 397 -11.72 -13.34 -20.67
CA LEU A 397 -10.45 -13.99 -20.36
C LEU A 397 -10.69 -15.43 -19.94
N THR A 398 -9.86 -16.34 -20.42
CA THR A 398 -9.88 -17.76 -20.04
C THR A 398 -8.53 -18.17 -19.45
N LYS A 399 -8.55 -18.95 -18.36
CA LYS A 399 -7.34 -19.54 -17.78
C LYS A 399 -7.61 -20.93 -17.21
N ALA A 400 -6.77 -21.90 -17.55
CA ALA A 400 -6.72 -23.23 -16.98
C ALA A 400 -5.79 -23.25 -15.77
N ILE A 401 -6.27 -23.80 -14.64
CA ILE A 401 -5.45 -24.03 -13.45
C ILE A 401 -5.80 -25.41 -12.89
N GLY A 402 -4.87 -26.36 -13.02
CA GLY A 402 -5.15 -27.77 -12.72
C GLY A 402 -6.25 -28.32 -13.62
N ALA A 403 -7.22 -29.04 -13.06
CA ALA A 403 -8.35 -29.61 -13.79
C ALA A 403 -9.52 -28.63 -14.04
N ARG A 404 -9.34 -27.33 -13.77
CA ARG A 404 -10.40 -26.33 -13.87
C ARG A 404 -10.08 -25.27 -14.90
N ARG A 405 -11.09 -24.87 -15.66
CA ARG A 405 -11.07 -23.72 -16.55
C ARG A 405 -11.87 -22.59 -15.92
N TYR A 406 -11.26 -21.42 -15.83
CA TYR A 406 -11.83 -20.22 -15.27
C TYR A 406 -12.12 -19.22 -16.39
N ILE A 407 -13.32 -18.64 -16.40
CA ILE A 407 -13.73 -17.66 -17.41
C ILE A 407 -14.21 -16.39 -16.70
N ALA A 408 -13.63 -15.25 -17.07
CA ALA A 408 -13.96 -13.94 -16.51
C ALA A 408 -14.32 -12.96 -17.63
N HIS A 409 -15.43 -12.25 -17.48
CA HIS A 409 -15.84 -11.20 -18.40
C HIS A 409 -15.63 -9.85 -17.73
N PHE A 410 -14.91 -8.94 -18.38
CA PHE A 410 -14.71 -7.56 -17.95
C PHE A 410 -15.37 -6.60 -18.93
N VAL A 411 -16.28 -5.77 -18.45
CA VAL A 411 -16.92 -4.74 -19.27
C VAL A 411 -16.08 -3.47 -19.31
N LEU A 412 -15.92 -2.93 -20.51
CA LEU A 412 -15.23 -1.68 -20.75
C LEU A 412 -16.08 -0.50 -20.25
N ARG A 413 -15.48 0.39 -19.47
CA ARG A 413 -16.06 1.65 -18.96
C ARG A 413 -15.23 2.85 -19.41
N PRO A 414 -15.42 3.31 -20.67
CA PRO A 414 -14.66 4.40 -21.29
C PRO A 414 -14.48 5.65 -20.43
N ARG A 415 -15.59 6.18 -19.90
CA ARG A 415 -15.62 7.46 -19.15
C ARG A 415 -14.91 7.39 -17.80
N ARG A 416 -14.70 6.19 -17.27
CA ARG A 416 -14.04 5.96 -15.99
C ARG A 416 -12.61 5.42 -16.16
N GLN A 417 -12.18 5.16 -17.39
CA GLN A 417 -10.92 4.47 -17.70
C GLN A 417 -10.77 3.16 -16.92
N ARG A 418 -11.78 2.27 -17.03
CA ARG A 418 -11.80 0.99 -16.31
C ARG A 418 -12.26 -0.18 -17.17
N LEU A 419 -11.75 -1.36 -16.83
CA LEU A 419 -12.35 -2.66 -17.09
C LEU A 419 -12.89 -3.19 -15.77
N VAL A 420 -14.21 -3.43 -15.69
CA VAL A 420 -14.86 -3.87 -14.45
C VAL A 420 -15.40 -5.27 -14.66
N LEU A 421 -15.22 -6.17 -13.68
CA LEU A 421 -15.81 -7.51 -13.74
C LEU A 421 -17.33 -7.41 -14.00
N LEU A 422 -17.80 -8.20 -14.96
CA LEU A 422 -19.21 -8.31 -15.33
C LEU A 422 -19.79 -9.64 -14.85
N THR A 423 -19.11 -10.74 -15.15
CA THR A 423 -19.47 -12.09 -14.69
C THR A 423 -18.25 -13.00 -14.68
N TYR A 424 -18.38 -14.16 -14.04
CA TYR A 424 -17.33 -15.12 -13.78
C TYR A 424 -17.92 -16.51 -13.55
N TRP A 425 -17.33 -17.55 -14.14
CA TRP A 425 -17.73 -18.93 -13.89
C TRP A 425 -16.55 -19.90 -14.04
N VAL A 426 -16.76 -21.13 -13.59
CA VAL A 426 -15.73 -22.19 -13.53
C VAL A 426 -16.28 -23.46 -14.16
N GLU A 427 -15.45 -24.16 -14.93
CA GLU A 427 -15.81 -25.40 -15.63
C GLU A 427 -14.72 -26.45 -15.40
N ASN A 428 -15.06 -27.73 -15.53
CA ASN A 428 -14.04 -28.78 -15.57
C ASN A 428 -13.36 -28.81 -16.94
N ILE A 429 -12.06 -29.08 -16.94
CA ILE A 429 -11.35 -29.46 -18.16
C ILE A 429 -11.63 -30.95 -18.33
N GLY A 430 -12.44 -31.28 -19.34
CA GLY A 430 -12.77 -32.66 -19.71
C GLY A 430 -11.59 -33.44 -20.24
#